data_AF-A0A6G3SA31-F1
#
_entry.id   AF-A0A6G3SA31-F1
#
_cell.length_a   1.000
_cell.length_b   1.000
_cell.length_c   1.000
_cell.angle_alpha   90.00
_cell.angle_beta   90.00
_cell.angle_gamma   90.00
#
_symmetry.space_group_name_H-M   'P 1'
#
loop_
_entity.id
_entity.type
_entity.pdbx_description
1 polymer ?
#
loop_
_entity_poly.entity_id
_entity_poly.type
_entity_poly.pdbx_seq_one_letter_code
_entity_poly.pdbx_strand_id
1 'polypeptide(L)' 'MNSHDRNVQTAAAAAEFLAGQQVTEKRCGGCGTVVAGVNGRYACGACGWINHWSDGDTSLPGAQEDTP' A
#
# COMPACT_ATOMS: atom_id res chain seq x y z
N MET A 1 -25.56 -8.15 17.52
CA MET A 1 -24.42 -8.80 16.82
C MET A 1 -23.49 -9.40 17.85
N ASN A 2 -23.16 -10.68 17.72
CA ASN A 2 -22.19 -11.35 18.60
C ASN A 2 -20.75 -10.99 18.14
N SER A 3 -19.77 -11.16 19.03
CA SER A 3 -18.36 -10.90 18.70
C SER A 3 -17.83 -11.78 17.57
N HIS A 4 -18.37 -12.99 17.40
CA HIS A 4 -18.01 -13.87 16.29
C HIS A 4 -18.37 -13.25 14.93
N ASP A 5 -19.60 -12.75 14.79
CA ASP A 5 -20.08 -12.11 13.56
C ASP A 5 -19.21 -10.89 13.19
N ARG A 6 -18.84 -10.08 14.19
CA ARG A 6 -17.92 -8.93 13.98
C ARG A 6 -16.54 -9.38 13.49
N ASN A 7 -15.99 -10.44 14.06
CA ASN A 7 -14.68 -10.96 13.64
C ASN A 7 -14.73 -11.46 12.19
N VAL A 8 -15.83 -12.12 11.78
CA VAL A 8 -16.02 -12.55 10.38
C VAL A 8 -16.08 -11.35 9.44
N GLN A 9 -16.82 -10.31 9.81
CA GLN A 9 -16.91 -9.07 9.02
C GLN A 9 -15.54 -8.39 8.87
N THR A 10 -14.77 -8.27 9.95
CA THR A 10 -13.41 -7.71 9.90
C THR A 10 -12.48 -8.53 9.01
N ALA A 11 -12.55 -9.87 9.10
CA ALA A 11 -11.73 -10.75 8.28
C ALA A 11 -12.06 -10.63 6.79
N ALA A 12 -13.35 -10.52 6.44
CA ALA A 12 -13.78 -10.30 5.07
C ALA A 12 -13.28 -8.96 4.51
N ALA A 13 -13.45 -7.86 5.27
CA ALA A 13 -12.96 -6.55 4.86
C ALA A 13 -11.42 -6.52 4.70
N ALA A 14 -10.69 -7.19 5.58
CA ALA A 14 -9.23 -7.32 5.45
C ALA A 14 -8.83 -8.13 4.22
N ALA A 15 -9.54 -9.22 3.91
CA ALA A 15 -9.29 -10.03 2.72
C ALA A 15 -9.53 -9.22 1.43
N GLU A 16 -10.60 -8.43 1.39
CA GLU A 16 -10.91 -7.53 0.28
C GLU A 16 -9.83 -6.44 0.11
N PHE A 17 -9.38 -5.83 1.21
CA PHE A 17 -8.27 -4.87 1.17
C PHE A 17 -6.98 -5.50 0.64
N LEU A 18 -6.62 -6.68 1.13
CA LEU A 18 -5.41 -7.39 0.72
C LEU A 18 -5.45 -7.87 -0.73
N ALA A 19 -6.63 -8.17 -1.28
CA ALA A 19 -6.80 -8.57 -2.67
C ALA A 19 -6.35 -7.49 -3.67
N GLY A 20 -6.39 -6.21 -3.26
CA GLY A 20 -5.89 -5.08 -4.06
C GLY A 20 -4.40 -4.79 -3.90
N GLN A 21 -3.67 -5.52 -3.05
CA GLN A 21 -2.26 -5.23 -2.76
C GLN A 21 -1.32 -6.14 -3.55
N GLN A 22 -0.37 -5.53 -4.26
CA GLN A 22 0.71 -6.21 -4.95
C GLN A 22 2.07 -5.76 -4.42
N VAL A 23 2.89 -6.73 -4.03
CA VAL A 23 4.32 -6.49 -3.75
C VAL A 23 5.07 -6.50 -5.07
N THR A 24 5.82 -5.44 -5.34
CA THR A 24 6.64 -5.28 -6.55
C THR A 24 8.04 -4.84 -6.17
N GLU A 25 9.00 -4.97 -7.10
CA GLU A 25 10.39 -4.55 -6.90
C GLU A 25 10.81 -3.50 -7.92
N LYS A 26 11.64 -2.54 -7.50
CA LYS A 26 12.20 -1.49 -8.35
C LYS A 26 13.61 -1.14 -7.92
N ARG A 27 14.44 -0.64 -8.84
CA ARG A 27 15.71 0.00 -8.48
C ARG A 27 15.47 1.38 -7.88
N CYS A 28 16.07 1.63 -6.73
CA CYS A 28 16.06 2.92 -6.05
C CYS A 28 16.61 4.02 -6.96
N GLY A 29 15.88 5.12 -7.10
CA GLY A 29 16.29 6.27 -7.92
C GLY A 29 17.48 7.06 -7.35
N GLY A 30 17.81 6.86 -6.07
CA GLY A 30 18.96 7.49 -5.42
C GLY A 30 20.23 6.64 -5.48
N CYS A 31 20.22 5.44 -4.89
CA CYS A 31 21.41 4.60 -4.73
C CYS A 31 21.44 3.32 -5.60
N GLY A 32 20.39 3.05 -6.38
CA GLY A 32 20.33 1.90 -7.29
C GLY A 32 20.01 0.54 -6.65
N THR A 33 19.94 0.45 -5.31
CA THR A 33 19.52 -0.75 -4.57
C THR A 33 18.13 -1.21 -5.01
N VAL A 34 17.90 -2.52 -5.13
CA VAL A 34 16.55 -3.07 -5.37
C VAL A 34 15.73 -2.96 -4.09
N VAL A 35 14.55 -2.36 -4.19
CA VAL A 35 13.62 -2.15 -3.08
C VAL A 35 12.29 -2.80 -3.41
N ALA A 36 11.72 -3.53 -2.46
CA ALA A 36 10.35 -3.98 -2.51
C ALA A 36 9.41 -2.83 -2.11
N GLY A 37 8.24 -2.78 -2.72
CA GLY A 37 7.20 -1.80 -2.45
C GLY A 37 5.81 -2.40 -2.65
N VAL A 38 4.78 -1.67 -2.21
CA VAL A 38 3.38 -2.08 -2.39
C VAL A 38 2.72 -1.15 -3.39
N ASN A 39 2.11 -1.70 -4.44
CA ASN A 39 1.41 -0.97 -5.50
C ASN A 39 2.23 0.19 -6.10
N GLY A 40 3.48 -0.09 -6.46
CA GLY A 40 4.37 0.92 -7.04
C GLY A 40 4.85 1.99 -6.04
N ARG A 41 4.62 1.84 -4.73
CA ARG A 41 5.10 2.77 -3.70
C ARG A 41 6.34 2.20 -3.03
N TYR A 42 7.45 2.92 -3.14
CA TYR A 42 8.77 2.47 -2.73
C TYR A 42 9.41 3.45 -1.75
N ALA A 43 10.01 2.90 -0.69
CA ALA A 43 10.82 3.65 0.25
C ALA A 43 12.16 2.91 0.45
N CYS A 44 13.27 3.56 0.14
CA CYS A 44 14.59 2.96 0.25
C CYS A 44 15.14 3.14 1.67
N GLY A 45 15.17 2.06 2.46
CA GLY A 45 15.77 2.07 3.79
C GLY A 45 17.28 2.34 3.82
N ALA A 46 17.97 2.25 2.67
CA ALA A 46 19.42 2.47 2.60
C ALA A 46 19.81 3.93 2.39
N CYS A 47 19.05 4.71 1.63
CA CYS A 47 19.41 6.11 1.30
C CYS A 47 18.28 7.12 1.49
N GLY A 48 17.11 6.69 1.98
CA GLY A 48 15.97 7.57 2.26
C GLY A 48 15.18 8.04 1.03
N TRP A 49 15.51 7.57 -0.18
CA TRP A 49 14.74 7.91 -1.37
C TRP A 49 13.33 7.32 -1.31
N ILE A 50 12.35 8.13 -1.70
CA ILE A 50 10.94 7.77 -1.84
C ILE A 50 10.50 8.24 -3.23
N ASN A 51 9.75 7.42 -3.97
CA ASN A 51 9.24 7.85 -5.27
C ASN A 51 8.11 8.89 -5.12
N HIS A 52 7.80 9.60 -6.21
CA HIS A 52 6.70 10.55 -6.17
C HIS A 52 5.37 9.80 -5.97
N TRP A 53 4.43 10.39 -5.23
CA TRP A 53 3.18 9.70 -4.86
C TRP A 53 2.32 9.30 -6.06
N SER A 54 2.46 10.01 -7.18
CA SER A 54 1.75 9.76 -8.45
C SER A 54 2.34 8.60 -9.25
N ASP A 55 3.52 8.11 -8.89
CA ASP A 55 4.18 7.01 -9.60
C ASP A 55 3.67 5.62 -9.13
N GLY A 56 2.70 5.57 -8.21
CA GLY A 56 2.09 4.34 -7.75
C GLY A 56 1.14 3.73 -8.79
N ASP A 57 0.90 2.43 -8.68
CA ASP A 57 0.14 1.66 -9.68
C ASP A 57 -1.38 1.69 -9.42
N THR A 58 -1.80 2.10 -8.21
CA THR A 58 -3.21 2.22 -7.85
C THR A 58 -3.69 3.66 -7.89
N SER A 59 -4.98 3.82 -8.20
CA SER A 59 -5.67 5.10 -8.04
C SER A 59 -5.54 5.57 -6.59
N LEU A 60 -5.37 6.88 -6.42
CA LEU A 60 -5.31 7.49 -5.10
C LEU A 60 -6.73 7.68 -4.56
N PRO A 61 -6.89 7.64 -3.23
CA PRO A 61 -8.13 8.06 -2.59
C PRO A 61 -8.49 9.50 -3.02
N GLY A 62 -9.77 9.72 -3.29
CA GLY A 62 -10.32 11.06 -3.53
C GLY A 62 -10.48 11.83 -2.22
N ALA A 63 -10.67 13.15 -2.32
CA ALA A 63 -10.87 14.01 -1.15
C ALA A 63 -12.12 13.64 -0.32
N GLN A 64 -13.08 12.93 -0.92
CA GLN A 64 -14.27 12.43 -0.22
C GLN A 64 -13.94 11.34 0.81
N GLU A 65 -12.78 10.70 0.68
CA GLU A 65 -12.30 9.63 1.54
C GLU A 65 -11.42 10.15 2.69
N ASP A 66 -11.19 11.47 2.76
CA ASP A 66 -10.48 12.11 3.85
C ASP A 66 -11.31 11.99 5.15
N THR A 67 -10.68 11.47 6.20
CA THR A 67 -11.28 11.39 7.54
C THR A 67 -11.02 12.70 8.32
N PRO A 68 -12.04 13.29 9.00
CA PRO A 68 -11.86 14.48 9.85
C PRO A 68 -10.88 14.32 11.01
#